data_AF-A0A4Q2SYN6-F1
#
_entry.id   AF-A0A4Q2SYN6-F1
#
_cell.length_a   1.000
_cell.length_b   1.000
_cell.length_c   1.000
_cell.angle_alpha   90.00
_cell.angle_beta   90.00
_cell.angle_gamma   90.00
#
_symmetry.space_group_name_H-M   'P 1'
#
loop_
_entity.id
_entity.type
_entity.pdbx_description
1 polymer ?
#
loop_
_entity_poly.entity_id
_entity_poly.type
_entity_poly.pdbx_seq_one_letter_code
_entity_poly.pdbx_strand_id
1 'polypeptide(L)'
;MIDTLQQVQEVGEVEDLTASELLSALRERRATENRAAADQLDLAARWADLHPPESIHSAAAFTVPGCEHEEPIAGEGCPLVAEFCVAEL
;
A
#
# COMPACT_ATOMS: atom_id res chain seq x y z
N MET A 1 -23.48 14.51 14.34
CA MET A 1 -22.76 14.74 15.61
C MET A 1 -21.60 13.77 15.63
N ILE A 2 -20.48 14.16 15.02
CA ILE A 2 -19.21 13.43 15.08
C ILE A 2 -18.26 14.43 15.73
N ASP A 3 -18.13 14.29 17.04
CA ASP A 3 -17.15 14.95 17.89
C ASP A 3 -15.78 14.33 17.58
N THR A 4 -15.10 14.83 16.54
CA THR A 4 -13.68 14.52 16.31
C THR A 4 -12.85 15.79 16.32
N LEU A 5 -13.01 16.56 17.39
CA LEU A 5 -11.98 17.48 17.86
C LEU A 5 -10.88 16.65 18.52
N GLN A 6 -10.04 15.99 17.72
CA GLN A 6 -8.76 15.49 18.24
C GLN A 6 -7.72 16.58 17.99
N GLN A 7 -7.70 17.52 18.93
CA GLN A 7 -6.62 18.43 19.29
C GLN A 7 -5.66 18.79 18.14
N VAL A 8 -5.91 19.94 17.51
CA VAL A 8 -4.83 20.70 16.88
C VAL A 8 -3.85 21.04 18.00
N GLN A 9 -2.83 20.21 18.11
CA GLN A 9 -1.78 20.24 19.12
C GLN A 9 -1.25 21.68 19.22
N GLU A 10 -1.28 22.21 20.43
CA GLU A 10 -1.06 23.61 20.74
C GLU A 10 0.19 24.14 20.01
N VAL A 11 0.04 25.24 19.30
CA VAL A 11 1.11 25.91 18.55
C VAL A 11 2.32 26.26 19.43
N GLY A 12 2.18 26.23 20.77
CA GLY A 12 3.25 26.42 21.75
C GLY A 12 4.12 25.19 22.07
N GLU A 13 3.74 23.95 21.70
CA GLU A 13 4.53 22.75 22.09
C GLU A 13 5.81 22.58 21.26
N VAL A 14 5.88 23.20 20.08
CA VAL A 14 7.02 23.09 19.15
C VAL A 14 7.95 24.30 19.27
N GLU A 15 7.44 25.47 19.65
CA GLU A 15 8.19 26.73 19.72
C GLU A 15 9.23 26.75 20.85
N ASP A 16 9.03 25.96 21.91
CA ASP A 16 9.95 25.85 23.05
C ASP A 16 10.93 24.65 22.96
N LEU A 17 10.89 23.87 21.88
CA LEU A 17 11.75 22.69 21.72
C LEU A 17 13.15 23.04 21.20
N THR A 18 14.15 22.39 21.78
CA THR A 18 15.49 22.36 21.20
C THR A 18 15.50 21.58 19.87
N ALA A 19 16.53 21.77 19.06
CA ALA A 19 16.68 21.07 17.79
C ALA A 19 16.67 19.53 17.93
N SER A 20 17.19 18.99 19.05
CA SER A 20 17.20 17.55 19.31
C SER A 20 15.81 17.03 19.66
N GLU A 21 15.03 17.80 20.41
CA GLU A 21 13.65 17.45 20.76
C GLU A 21 12.74 17.52 19.52
N LEU A 22 12.91 18.52 18.66
CA LEU A 22 12.24 18.61 17.36
C LEU A 22 12.49 17.37 16.49
N LEU A 23 13.76 16.96 16.37
CA LEU A 23 14.11 15.78 15.58
C LEU A 23 13.53 14.49 16.18
N SER A 24 13.49 14.39 17.51
CA SER A 24 12.91 13.23 18.21
C SER A 24 11.40 13.17 17.99
N ALA A 25 10.70 14.29 18.14
CA ALA A 25 9.27 14.40 17.87
C ALA A 25 8.94 14.05 16.40
N LEU A 26 9.76 14.49 15.45
CA LEU A 26 9.60 14.13 14.04
C LEU A 26 9.73 12.61 13.81
N ARG A 27 10.72 11.97 14.45
CA ARG A 27 10.93 10.51 14.33
C ARG A 27 9.76 9.73 14.93
N GLU A 28 9.23 10.16 16.06
CA GLU A 28 8.05 9.55 16.70
C GLU A 28 6.80 9.66 15.82
N ARG A 29 6.58 10.84 15.22
CA ARG A 29 5.48 11.05 14.26
C ARG A 29 5.62 10.14 13.05
N ARG A 30 6.84 10.02 12.49
CA ARG A 30 7.10 9.10 11.37
C ARG A 30 6.89 7.63 11.74
N ALA A 31 7.29 7.23 12.94
CA ALA A 31 7.04 5.87 13.42
C ALA A 31 5.53 5.59 13.57
N THR A 32 4.77 6.59 14.02
CA THR A 32 3.30 6.51 14.11
C THR A 32 2.66 6.40 12.74
N GLU A 33 3.09 7.21 11.77
CA GLU A 33 2.65 7.14 10.37
C GLU A 33 2.91 5.75 9.76
N ASN A 34 4.12 5.22 9.94
CA ASN A 34 4.49 3.90 9.43
C ASN A 34 3.62 2.79 10.05
N ARG A 35 3.30 2.88 11.35
CA ARG A 35 2.41 1.92 12.02
C ARG A 35 1.00 1.98 11.44
N ALA A 36 0.45 3.20 11.29
CA ALA A 36 -0.87 3.38 10.70
C ALA A 36 -0.94 2.85 9.26
N ALA A 37 0.11 3.04 8.46
CA ALA A 37 0.21 2.48 7.11
C ALA A 37 0.25 0.95 7.12
N ALA A 38 0.97 0.33 8.07
CA ALA A 38 0.98 -1.12 8.23
C ALA A 38 -0.40 -1.67 8.63
N ASP A 39 -1.11 -0.99 9.54
CA ASP A 39 -2.46 -1.36 9.95
C ASP A 39 -3.45 -1.28 8.77
N GLN A 40 -3.30 -0.28 7.89
CA GLN A 40 -4.09 -0.17 6.66
C GLN A 40 -3.83 -1.34 5.70
N LEU A 41 -2.58 -1.79 5.56
CA LEU A 41 -2.24 -2.94 4.74
C LEU A 41 -2.86 -4.24 5.28
N ASP A 42 -2.85 -4.44 6.60
CA ASP A 42 -3.51 -5.60 7.23
C ASP A 42 -5.03 -5.60 6.95
N LEU A 43 -5.68 -4.44 7.05
CA LEU A 43 -7.09 -4.29 6.71
C LEU A 43 -7.37 -4.57 5.23
N ALA A 44 -6.51 -4.09 4.33
CA ALA A 44 -6.64 -4.36 2.90
C ALA A 44 -6.48 -5.84 2.57
N ALA A 45 -5.53 -6.54 3.20
CA ALA A 45 -5.34 -7.97 3.05
C ALA A 45 -6.58 -8.76 3.50
N ARG A 46 -7.13 -8.43 4.67
CA ARG A 46 -8.39 -9.06 5.16
C ARG A 46 -9.57 -8.77 4.25
N TRP A 47 -9.65 -7.57 3.67
CA TRP A 47 -10.67 -7.27 2.66
C TRP A 47 -10.51 -8.19 1.45
N ALA A 48 -9.29 -8.39 0.96
CA ALA A 48 -9.03 -9.29 -0.16
C ALA A 48 -9.44 -10.74 0.16
N ASP A 49 -9.15 -11.23 1.37
CA ASP A 49 -9.57 -12.57 1.81
C ASP A 49 -11.09 -12.76 1.80
N LEU A 50 -11.86 -11.70 2.07
CA LEU A 50 -13.32 -11.71 2.05
C LEU A 50 -13.92 -11.64 0.64
N HIS A 51 -13.12 -11.28 -0.37
CA HIS A 51 -13.53 -11.20 -1.76
C HIS A 51 -12.72 -12.21 -2.57
N PRO A 52 -12.97 -13.52 -2.39
CA PRO A 52 -12.24 -14.54 -3.12
C PRO A 52 -12.46 -14.34 -4.63
N PRO A 53 -11.49 -14.69 -5.49
CA PRO A 53 -11.50 -14.35 -6.92
C PRO A 53 -12.74 -14.87 -7.68
N GLU A 54 -13.41 -15.92 -7.17
CA GLU A 54 -14.69 -16.40 -7.69
C GLU A 54 -15.85 -15.39 -7.50
N SER A 55 -15.69 -14.44 -6.55
CA SER A 55 -16.59 -13.31 -6.28
C SER A 55 -16.18 -12.02 -7.01
N ILE A 56 -14.99 -11.94 -7.62
CA ILE A 56 -14.45 -10.71 -8.26
C ILE A 56 -14.08 -10.93 -9.73
N HIS A 57 -14.78 -11.80 -10.45
CA HIS A 57 -14.47 -12.07 -11.86
C HIS A 57 -14.46 -10.83 -12.79
N SER A 58 -14.92 -9.66 -12.35
CA SER A 58 -14.87 -8.43 -13.16
C SER A 58 -13.91 -7.32 -12.67
N ALA A 59 -13.40 -7.33 -11.44
CA ALA A 59 -12.54 -6.22 -10.95
C ALA A 59 -11.06 -6.57 -10.87
N ALA A 60 -10.71 -7.85 -10.72
CA ALA A 60 -9.30 -8.31 -10.71
C ALA A 60 -8.78 -8.72 -12.10
N ALA A 61 -9.65 -8.78 -13.11
CA ALA A 61 -9.31 -9.09 -14.51
C ALA A 61 -9.53 -7.89 -15.44
N PHE A 62 -9.47 -6.66 -14.90
CA PHE A 62 -9.58 -5.46 -15.71
C PHE A 62 -8.24 -5.21 -16.42
N THR A 63 -8.01 -5.91 -17.51
CA THR A 63 -6.95 -5.57 -18.46
C THR A 63 -7.45 -4.39 -19.31
N VAL A 64 -6.84 -3.21 -19.13
CA VAL A 64 -7.00 -2.13 -20.11
C VAL A 64 -6.03 -2.34 -21.27
N PRO A 65 -6.33 -1.85 -22.47
CA PRO A 65 -5.33 -1.75 -23.53
C PRO A 65 -4.06 -1.06 -23.00
N GLY A 66 -2.92 -1.77 -23.01
CA GLY A 66 -1.64 -1.29 -22.49
C GLY A 66 -1.26 -1.75 -21.08
N CYS A 67 -2.09 -2.56 -20.41
CA CYS A 67 -1.66 -3.32 -19.23
C CYS A 67 -0.81 -4.52 -19.63
N GLU A 68 0.03 -4.97 -18.70
CA GLU A 68 0.80 -6.19 -18.83
C GLU A 68 -0.10 -7.40 -19.18
N HIS A 69 0.40 -8.23 -20.07
CA HIS A 69 -0.28 -9.44 -20.54
C HIS A 69 0.66 -10.64 -20.44
N GLU A 70 0.05 -11.82 -20.40
CA GLU A 70 0.79 -13.08 -20.44
C GLU A 70 1.11 -13.47 -21.89
N GLU A 71 2.37 -13.80 -22.16
CA GLU A 71 2.86 -14.22 -23.47
C GLU A 71 3.58 -15.57 -23.33
N PRO A 72 3.56 -16.44 -24.35
CA PRO A 72 4.29 -17.69 -24.31
C PRO A 72 5.80 -17.40 -24.25
N ILE A 73 6.50 -18.03 -23.31
CA ILE A 73 7.95 -17.83 -23.15
C ILE A 73 8.76 -18.21 -24.40
N ALA A 74 8.18 -19.07 -25.26
CA ALA A 74 8.76 -19.47 -26.52
C ALA A 74 7.65 -19.84 -27.53
N GLY A 75 7.89 -20.86 -28.36
CA GLY A 75 6.94 -21.32 -29.38
C GLY A 75 5.63 -21.88 -28.82
N GLU A 76 4.77 -22.32 -29.74
CA GLU A 76 3.47 -22.90 -29.42
C GLU A 76 3.59 -24.06 -28.43
N GLY A 77 2.76 -24.03 -27.37
CA GLY A 77 2.74 -25.04 -26.31
C GLY A 77 3.63 -24.77 -25.11
N CYS A 78 4.42 -23.69 -25.12
CA CYS A 78 5.16 -23.23 -23.95
C CYS A 78 4.26 -22.50 -22.94
N PRO A 79 4.57 -22.57 -21.63
CA PRO A 79 3.79 -21.87 -20.60
C PRO A 79 3.83 -20.36 -20.82
N LEU A 80 2.73 -19.71 -20.40
CA LEU A 80 2.66 -18.26 -20.42
C LEU A 80 3.44 -17.67 -19.23
N VAL A 81 4.09 -16.54 -19.48
CA VAL A 81 4.82 -15.74 -18.49
C VAL A 81 4.40 -14.28 -18.61
N ALA A 82 4.61 -13.48 -17.56
CA ALA A 82 4.40 -12.03 -17.68
C ALA A 82 5.36 -11.45 -18.74
N GLU A 83 4.88 -10.50 -19.55
CA GLU A 83 5.65 -9.85 -20.63
C GLU A 83 7.05 -9.37 -20.19
N PHE A 84 7.20 -8.95 -18.94
CA PHE A 84 8.47 -8.46 -18.36
C PHE A 84 9.17 -9.46 -17.44
N CYS A 85 8.79 -10.74 -17.48
CA CYS A 85 9.51 -11.78 -16.74
C CYS A 85 10.97 -11.85 -17.19
N VAL A 86 11.89 -11.78 -16.23
CA VAL A 86 13.31 -11.99 -16.48
C VAL A 86 13.53 -13.49 -16.65
N ALA A 87 14.19 -13.89 -17.75
CA ALA A 87 14.69 -15.25 -17.88
C ALA A 87 15.83 -15.46 -16.87
N GLU A 88 15.60 -16.27 -15.84
CA GLU A 88 16.68 -16.81 -15.02
C GLU A 88 17.41 -17.91 -15.82
N LEU A 89 18.75 -17.79 -15.89
CA LEU A 89 19.65 -18.71 -16.60
C LEU A 89 20.26 -19.75 -15.66
#